data_AF-A0A7M2RI77-F1
#
_entry.id   AF-A0A7M2RI77-F1
#
_cell.length_a   1.000
_cell.length_b   1.000
_cell.length_c   1.000
_cell.angle_alpha   90.00
_cell.angle_beta   90.00
_cell.angle_gamma   90.00
#
_symmetry.space_group_name_H-M   'P 1'
#
loop_
_entity.id
_entity.type
_entity.pdbx_description
1 polymer ?
#
loop_
_entity_poly.entity_id
_entity_poly.type
_entity_poly.pdbx_seq_one_letter_code
_entity_poly.pdbx_strand_id
1 'polypeptide(L)'
;MSENKNTKNNNTYTIYDDETVGTVQIADEVVAIIAGLAATEVEGVASIAGNITNELIGKLGMKKLQRGVKVEVAEGVVSVDLDINIKYGYSIPKASAVVQEKVKSAIENMTGLEVADVNVNIADVDMQQSE
;
A
#
# COMPACT_ATOMS: atom_id res chain seq x y z
N MET A 1 12.12 35.01 -9.46
CA MET A 1 10.85 34.43 -9.96
C MET A 1 11.01 32.92 -9.83
N SER A 2 10.39 32.34 -8.80
CA SER A 2 10.49 30.92 -8.49
C SER A 2 9.31 30.20 -9.13
N GLU A 3 9.56 29.34 -10.11
CA GLU A 3 8.59 28.31 -10.50
C GLU A 3 9.21 26.95 -10.18
N ASN A 4 8.91 26.49 -8.98
CA ASN A 4 9.17 25.12 -8.55
C ASN A 4 8.10 24.24 -9.23
N LYS A 5 8.44 23.62 -10.37
CA LYS A 5 7.61 22.58 -11.00
C LYS A 5 7.67 21.33 -10.13
N ASN A 6 6.79 21.27 -9.12
CA ASN A 6 6.48 20.05 -8.41
C ASN A 6 5.62 19.17 -9.35
N THR A 7 6.28 18.39 -10.21
CA THR A 7 5.66 17.37 -11.06
C THR A 7 4.89 16.38 -10.21
N LYS A 8 3.57 16.49 -10.17
CA LYS A 8 2.69 15.44 -9.64
C LYS A 8 2.49 14.42 -10.75
N ASN A 9 3.23 13.30 -10.72
CA ASN A 9 2.87 12.12 -11.48
C ASN A 9 1.69 11.47 -10.77
N ASN A 10 0.47 11.80 -11.17
CA ASN A 10 -0.71 11.03 -10.80
C ASN A 10 -0.97 10.06 -11.96
N ASN A 11 -0.27 8.93 -11.97
CA ASN A 11 -0.54 7.88 -12.94
C ASN A 11 -1.89 7.24 -12.63
N THR A 12 -2.70 7.06 -13.67
CA THR A 12 -3.95 6.32 -13.64
C THR A 12 -3.90 5.21 -14.69
N TYR A 13 -4.62 4.12 -14.43
CA TYR A 13 -4.73 3.00 -15.34
C TYR A 13 -6.21 2.63 -15.51
N THR A 14 -6.58 2.39 -16.78
CA THR A 14 -7.92 1.98 -17.16
C THR A 14 -8.09 0.49 -16.94
N ILE A 15 -9.06 0.11 -16.12
CA ILE A 15 -9.41 -1.30 -15.86
C ILE A 15 -10.67 -1.74 -16.60
N TYR A 16 -11.41 -0.77 -17.14
CA TYR A 16 -12.62 -1.00 -17.92
C TYR A 16 -12.80 0.16 -18.90
N ASP A 17 -13.07 -0.16 -20.16
CA ASP A 17 -13.31 0.80 -21.24
C ASP A 17 -14.43 0.26 -22.14
N ASP A 18 -15.60 0.90 -22.08
CA ASP A 18 -16.74 0.57 -22.92
C ASP A 18 -17.30 1.85 -23.56
N GLU A 19 -17.47 1.83 -24.88
CA GLU A 19 -17.92 2.99 -25.66
C GLU A 19 -19.34 3.48 -25.30
N THR A 20 -20.14 2.64 -24.64
CA THR A 20 -21.55 2.91 -24.30
C THR A 20 -21.77 3.19 -22.81
N VAL A 21 -21.00 2.57 -21.93
CA VAL A 21 -21.11 2.68 -20.46
C VAL A 21 -20.06 3.62 -19.87
N GLY A 22 -18.91 3.78 -20.52
CA GLY A 22 -17.82 4.67 -20.13
C GLY A 22 -16.56 3.94 -19.62
N THR A 23 -15.62 4.72 -19.08
CA THR A 23 -14.31 4.23 -18.62
C THR A 23 -14.18 4.23 -17.10
N VAL A 24 -13.55 3.20 -16.54
CA VAL A 24 -13.13 3.15 -15.12
C VAL A 24 -11.62 3.19 -15.05
N GLN A 25 -11.10 4.17 -14.32
CA GLN A 25 -9.68 4.34 -14.07
C GLN A 25 -9.39 4.33 -12.58
N ILE A 26 -8.25 3.75 -12.20
CA ILE A 26 -7.77 3.71 -10.83
C ILE A 26 -6.39 4.38 -10.82
N ALA A 27 -6.16 5.25 -9.83
CA ALA A 27 -4.88 5.90 -9.62
C ALA A 27 -3.94 5.03 -8.78
N ASP A 28 -2.63 5.13 -9.00
CA ASP A 28 -1.60 4.47 -8.18
C ASP A 28 -1.84 4.69 -6.67
N GLU A 29 -2.29 5.88 -6.30
CA GLU A 29 -2.59 6.25 -4.91
C GLU A 29 -3.65 5.36 -4.26
N VAL A 30 -4.64 4.92 -5.04
CA VAL A 30 -5.75 4.10 -4.55
C VAL A 30 -5.25 2.69 -4.26
N VAL A 31 -4.40 2.13 -5.12
CA VAL A 31 -3.78 0.82 -4.87
C VAL A 31 -2.82 0.89 -3.68
N ALA A 32 -2.08 1.99 -3.51
CA ALA A 32 -1.24 2.19 -2.33
C ALA A 32 -2.08 2.25 -1.03
N ILE A 33 -3.26 2.89 -1.07
CA ILE A 33 -4.20 2.90 0.07
C ILE A 33 -4.69 1.49 0.39
N ILE A 34 -5.12 0.72 -0.63
CA ILE A 34 -5.59 -0.66 -0.45
C ILE A 34 -4.47 -1.52 0.17
N ALA A 35 -3.25 -1.45 -0.37
CA ALA A 35 -2.10 -2.18 0.14
C ALA A 35 -1.80 -1.81 1.60
N GLY A 36 -1.78 -0.51 1.92
CA GLY A 36 -1.50 -0.04 3.25
C GLY A 36 -2.55 -0.49 4.27
N LEU A 37 -3.84 -0.36 3.93
CA LEU A 37 -4.93 -0.83 4.78
C LEU A 37 -4.81 -2.33 5.04
N ALA A 38 -4.68 -3.13 3.97
CA ALA A 38 -4.56 -4.58 4.05
C ALA A 38 -3.37 -5.02 4.93
N ALA A 39 -2.21 -4.36 4.80
CA ALA A 39 -1.03 -4.64 5.62
C ALA A 39 -1.26 -4.32 7.10
N THR A 40 -1.87 -3.17 7.43
CA THR A 40 -2.12 -2.77 8.83
C THR A 40 -3.18 -3.61 9.54
N GLU A 41 -4.00 -4.36 8.80
CA GLU A 41 -4.98 -5.29 9.38
C GLU A 41 -4.37 -6.66 9.74
N VAL A 42 -3.10 -6.92 9.40
CA VAL A 42 -2.45 -8.18 9.76
C VAL A 42 -2.02 -8.17 11.22
N GLU A 43 -2.37 -9.23 11.94
CA GLU A 43 -1.93 -9.41 13.32
C GLU A 43 -0.39 -9.49 13.39
N GLY A 44 0.20 -8.69 14.28
CA GLY A 44 1.65 -8.54 14.38
C GLY A 44 2.22 -7.34 13.63
N VAL A 45 1.45 -6.69 12.73
CA VAL A 45 1.81 -5.38 12.18
C VAL A 45 1.34 -4.29 13.14
N ALA A 46 2.27 -3.40 13.53
CA ALA A 46 1.97 -2.27 14.40
C ALA A 46 1.52 -1.06 13.57
N SER A 47 2.28 -0.73 12.54
CA SER A 47 2.02 0.39 11.63
C SER A 47 2.87 0.23 10.36
N ILE A 48 2.61 1.06 9.36
CA ILE A 48 3.52 1.29 8.24
C ILE A 48 4.58 2.33 8.65
N ALA A 49 5.74 2.30 8.01
CA ALA A 49 6.83 3.25 8.24
C ALA A 49 6.34 4.71 8.28
N GLY A 50 6.85 5.47 9.25
CA GLY A 50 6.31 6.79 9.59
C GLY A 50 5.13 6.77 10.56
N ASN A 51 4.90 5.64 11.25
CA ASN A 51 3.85 5.42 12.24
C ASN A 51 2.44 5.61 11.67
N ILE A 52 2.24 5.12 10.45
CA ILE A 52 0.97 5.21 9.76
C ILE A 52 0.11 4.01 10.15
N THR A 53 -0.93 4.27 10.92
CA THR A 53 -1.91 3.27 11.35
C THR A 53 -3.13 3.26 10.43
N ASN A 54 -3.94 2.20 10.51
CA ASN A 54 -5.19 2.06 9.76
C ASN A 54 -6.08 3.33 9.86
N GLU A 55 -6.27 3.84 11.08
CA GLU A 55 -7.10 5.04 11.34
C GLU A 55 -6.59 6.32 10.65
N LEU A 56 -5.29 6.39 10.41
CA LEU A 56 -4.65 7.55 9.81
C LEU A 56 -4.69 7.46 8.29
N ILE A 57 -4.68 6.27 7.68
CA ILE A 57 -4.59 6.10 6.21
C ILE A 57 -5.72 6.88 5.49
N GLY A 58 -6.96 6.78 5.96
CA GLY A 58 -8.09 7.52 5.36
C GLY A 58 -8.06 9.04 5.55
N LYS A 59 -7.21 9.55 6.46
CA LYS A 59 -7.06 10.99 6.79
C LYS A 59 -5.72 11.56 6.29
N LEU A 60 -4.82 10.71 5.82
CA LEU A 60 -3.48 11.07 5.38
C LEU A 60 -3.48 11.43 3.89
N GLY A 61 -2.79 12.50 3.54
CA GLY A 61 -2.48 12.79 2.14
C GLY A 61 -1.39 11.86 1.59
N MET A 62 -1.48 11.52 0.30
CA MET A 62 -0.59 10.60 -0.43
C MET A 62 0.91 10.77 -0.14
N LYS A 63 1.40 12.01 0.04
CA LYS A 63 2.81 12.30 0.34
C LYS A 63 3.35 11.63 1.60
N LYS A 64 2.50 11.38 2.60
CA LYS A 64 2.92 10.68 3.82
C LYS A 64 2.86 9.16 3.64
N LEU A 65 1.85 8.64 2.94
CA LEU A 65 1.69 7.21 2.66
C LEU A 65 2.83 6.65 1.78
N GLN A 66 3.30 7.44 0.81
CA GLN A 66 4.45 7.11 -0.04
C GLN A 66 5.75 6.79 0.71
N ARG A 67 5.85 7.12 2.02
CA ARG A 67 7.04 6.80 2.83
C ARG A 67 7.12 5.35 3.28
N GLY A 68 6.04 4.58 3.18
CA GLY A 68 6.07 3.17 3.54
C GLY A 68 5.21 2.27 2.64
N VAL A 69 4.58 2.83 1.60
CA VAL A 69 3.95 2.06 0.54
C VAL A 69 4.37 2.65 -0.79
N LYS A 70 5.06 1.86 -1.61
CA LYS A 70 5.36 2.18 -2.99
C LYS A 70 4.67 1.17 -3.89
N VAL A 71 3.99 1.68 -4.91
CA VAL A 71 3.28 0.87 -5.89
C VAL A 71 3.78 1.27 -7.27
N GLU A 72 4.08 0.26 -8.07
CA GLU A 72 4.34 0.43 -9.49
C GLU A 72 3.33 -0.44 -10.25
N VAL A 73 2.65 0.19 -11.22
CA VAL A 73 1.71 -0.50 -12.10
C VAL A 73 2.23 -0.39 -13.53
N ALA A 74 2.46 -1.53 -14.15
CA ALA A 74 2.89 -1.63 -15.53
C ALA A 74 2.04 -2.68 -16.25
N GLU A 75 1.39 -2.28 -17.34
CA GLU A 75 0.62 -3.21 -18.20
C GLU A 75 -0.44 -4.04 -17.45
N GLY A 76 -1.06 -3.47 -16.41
CA GLY A 76 -2.08 -4.16 -15.59
C GLY A 76 -1.50 -5.08 -14.49
N VAL A 77 -0.17 -5.14 -14.38
CA VAL A 77 0.55 -5.88 -13.35
C VAL A 77 1.07 -4.92 -12.29
N VAL A 78 0.91 -5.30 -11.03
CA VAL A 78 1.24 -4.50 -9.85
C VAL A 78 2.41 -5.13 -9.10
N SER A 79 3.40 -4.30 -8.77
CA SER A 79 4.44 -4.61 -7.78
C SER A 79 4.30 -3.65 -6.60
N VAL A 80 4.44 -4.19 -5.39
CA VAL A 80 4.24 -3.44 -4.15
C VAL A 80 5.45 -3.59 -3.23
N ASP A 81 6.03 -2.46 -2.81
CA ASP A 81 7.00 -2.42 -1.71
C ASP A 81 6.35 -1.82 -0.46
N LEU A 82 6.44 -2.54 0.65
CA LEU A 82 5.89 -2.16 1.94
C LEU A 82 6.99 -2.07 2.99
N ASP A 83 7.09 -0.92 3.65
CA ASP A 83 7.92 -0.75 4.84
C ASP A 83 7.00 -0.77 6.08
N ILE A 84 7.11 -1.81 6.89
CA ILE A 84 6.24 -2.03 8.05
C ILE A 84 7.01 -2.06 9.36
N ASN A 85 6.33 -1.63 10.42
CA ASN A 85 6.76 -1.78 11.80
C ASN A 85 6.06 -3.00 12.40
N ILE A 86 6.82 -3.94 12.96
CA ILE A 86 6.30 -5.18 13.53
C ILE A 86 6.20 -5.08 15.05
N LYS A 87 5.13 -5.61 15.64
CA LYS A 87 4.98 -5.71 17.09
C LYS A 87 6.00 -6.66 17.69
N TYR A 88 6.61 -6.27 18.81
CA TYR A 88 7.50 -7.17 19.55
C TYR A 88 6.79 -8.49 19.93
N GLY A 89 7.52 -9.60 19.86
CA GLY A 89 7.01 -10.94 20.17
C GLY A 89 6.34 -11.66 19.00
N TYR A 90 6.12 -11.01 17.85
CA TYR A 90 5.60 -11.66 16.65
C TYR A 90 6.72 -12.20 15.76
N SER A 91 6.43 -13.32 15.07
CA SER A 91 7.35 -13.91 14.10
C SER A 91 7.33 -13.10 12.81
N ILE A 92 8.43 -12.39 12.53
CA ILE A 92 8.59 -11.59 11.31
C ILE A 92 8.28 -12.40 10.03
N PRO A 93 8.84 -13.61 9.80
CA PRO A 93 8.53 -14.36 8.59
C PRO A 93 7.05 -14.73 8.46
N LYS A 94 6.40 -15.12 9.56
CA LYS A 94 4.97 -15.48 9.54
C LYS A 94 4.08 -14.27 9.28
N ALA A 95 4.31 -13.17 10.00
CA ALA A 95 3.55 -11.95 9.81
C ALA A 95 3.73 -11.41 8.37
N SER A 96 4.96 -11.42 7.86
CA SER A 96 5.26 -10.96 6.50
C SER A 96 4.57 -11.81 5.43
N ALA A 97 4.55 -13.14 5.58
CA ALA A 97 3.83 -14.03 4.66
C ALA A 97 2.32 -13.71 4.61
N VAL A 98 1.71 -13.45 5.78
CA VAL A 98 0.30 -13.06 5.87
C VAL A 98 0.06 -11.67 5.26
N VAL A 99 0.97 -10.71 5.47
CA VAL A 99 0.93 -9.40 4.79
C VAL A 99 0.94 -9.57 3.28
N GLN A 100 1.86 -10.37 2.75
CA GLN A 100 1.98 -10.60 1.30
C GLN A 100 0.69 -11.18 0.71
N GLU A 101 0.15 -12.24 1.32
CA GLU A 101 -1.09 -12.87 0.88
C GLU A 101 -2.28 -11.90 0.95
N LYS A 102 -2.41 -11.17 2.06
CA LYS A 102 -3.55 -10.27 2.27
C LYS A 102 -3.51 -9.05 1.35
N VAL A 103 -2.33 -8.46 1.14
CA VAL A 103 -2.14 -7.32 0.23
C VAL A 103 -2.42 -7.73 -1.21
N LYS A 104 -1.83 -8.86 -1.65
CA LYS A 104 -2.09 -9.43 -2.98
C LYS A 104 -3.59 -9.63 -3.19
N SER A 105 -4.22 -10.38 -2.28
CA SER A 105 -5.65 -10.69 -2.38
C SER A 105 -6.53 -9.43 -2.39
N ALA A 106 -6.20 -8.43 -1.57
CA ALA A 106 -6.99 -7.20 -1.51
C ALA A 106 -6.92 -6.40 -2.82
N ILE A 107 -5.73 -6.25 -3.39
CA ILE A 107 -5.54 -5.52 -4.66
C ILE A 107 -6.26 -6.26 -5.80
N GLU A 108 -6.01 -7.55 -5.96
CA GLU A 108 -6.58 -8.33 -7.07
C GLU A 108 -8.11 -8.36 -7.00
N ASN A 109 -8.68 -8.61 -5.81
CA ASN A 109 -10.14 -8.67 -5.66
C ASN A 109 -10.85 -7.32 -5.82
N MET A 110 -10.22 -6.22 -5.39
CA MET A 110 -10.86 -4.90 -5.43
C MET A 110 -10.68 -4.17 -6.77
N THR A 111 -9.57 -4.43 -7.46
CA THR A 111 -9.18 -3.67 -8.65
C THR A 111 -9.18 -4.48 -9.94
N GLY A 112 -9.14 -5.81 -9.85
CA GLY A 112 -9.01 -6.70 -11.01
C GLY A 112 -7.62 -6.70 -11.67
N LEU A 113 -6.64 -5.99 -11.10
CA LEU A 113 -5.25 -6.04 -11.53
C LEU A 113 -4.58 -7.33 -11.06
N GLU A 114 -3.52 -7.74 -11.73
CA GLU A 114 -2.68 -8.87 -11.30
C GLU A 114 -1.53 -8.39 -10.43
N VAL A 115 -1.22 -9.09 -9.32
CA VAL A 115 -0.08 -8.73 -8.45
C VAL A 115 1.07 -9.72 -8.67
N ALA A 116 2.19 -9.21 -9.17
CA ALA A 116 3.40 -9.99 -9.39
C ALA A 116 4.14 -10.27 -8.08
N ASP A 117 4.40 -9.22 -7.30
CA ASP A 117 5.19 -9.31 -6.07
C ASP A 117 4.70 -8.32 -5.00
N VAL A 118 4.85 -8.76 -3.75
CA VAL A 118 4.69 -7.93 -2.56
C VAL A 118 5.94 -8.08 -1.72
N ASN A 119 6.78 -7.05 -1.72
CA ASN A 119 8.02 -7.00 -0.97
C ASN A 119 7.76 -6.35 0.39
N VAL A 120 8.16 -7.02 1.46
CA VAL A 120 7.95 -6.54 2.83
C VAL A 120 9.30 -6.28 3.48
N ASN A 121 9.55 -5.01 3.78
CA ASN A 121 10.70 -4.52 4.53
C ASN A 121 10.29 -4.24 5.97
N ILE A 122 11.10 -4.65 6.93
CA ILE A 122 10.87 -4.34 8.35
C ILE A 122 11.63 -3.07 8.69
N ALA A 123 10.89 -1.98 8.89
CA ALA A 123 11.44 -0.66 9.18
C ALA A 123 11.76 -0.48 10.67
N ASP A 124 10.94 -1.03 11.56
CA ASP A 124 11.13 -0.95 13.01
C ASP A 124 10.43 -2.12 13.74
N VAL A 125 10.78 -2.30 15.02
CA VAL A 125 10.07 -3.18 15.96
C VAL A 125 9.40 -2.32 17.02
N ASP A 126 8.07 -2.30 17.01
CA ASP A 126 7.29 -1.62 18.04
C ASP A 126 7.40 -2.39 19.36
N MET A 127 8.18 -1.82 20.26
CA MET A 127 8.44 -2.38 21.58
C MET A 127 7.38 -2.00 22.61
N GLN A 128 6.22 -1.42 22.20
CA GLN A 128 5.16 -0.97 23.11
C GLN A 128 5.07 -1.86 24.34
N GLN A 129 5.68 -1.35 25.41
CA GLN A 129 5.78 -1.99 26.70
C GLN A 129 4.33 -2.09 27.16
N SER A 130 3.84 -3.31 27.36
CA SER A 130 2.65 -3.50 28.17
C SER A 130 2.97 -2.95 29.56
N GLU A 131 2.58 -1.70 29.81
CA GLU A 131 2.33 -1.17 31.15
C GLU A 131 1.10 -1.83 31.77
#